data_AF-T0RDM1-F1
#
_entry.id   AF-T0RDM1-F1
#
_cell.length_a   1.000
_cell.length_b   1.000
_cell.length_c   1.000
_cell.angle_alpha   90.00
_cell.angle_beta   90.00
_cell.angle_gamma   90.00
#
_symmetry.space_group_name_H-M   'P 1'
#
loop_
_entity.id
_entity.type
_entity.pdbx_description
1 polymer ?
#
loop_
_entity_poly.entity_id
_entity_poly.type
_entity_poly.pdbx_seq_one_letter_code
_entity_poly.pdbx_strand_id
1 'polypeptide(L)'
;MKGFILSDNVFDGPQGTELHFWVKSEEGPLKLIFTGEKPVFFVENRSEFPSLPSSQRKPLGLKGFNGAAVDGIYFKDYQSFLQGRDKLANLGVRTFESDIRPNDRFLMERFINGSLEFAGKVQEISGIKTIINPQVKKCEYIPPFSIMSLDIETSLGNDLYSIGIHQRGDGNEYKKVYMVGELEDQEDVEFFRTEKELLVKFLRTFQVMIPISLSGGTSLDLTSSSWRESVFSMG
;
A
#
# COMPACT_ATOMS: atom_id res chain seq x y z
N MET A 1 -3.36 -0.70 21.22
CA MET A 1 -4.05 0.34 20.40
C MET A 1 -4.81 -0.36 19.29
N LYS A 2 -5.96 0.18 18.89
CA LYS A 2 -6.69 -0.30 17.70
C LYS A 2 -6.36 0.59 16.50
N GLY A 3 -6.44 0.01 15.31
CA GLY A 3 -6.27 0.76 14.08
C GLY A 3 -6.74 0.01 12.85
N PHE A 4 -6.80 0.74 11.74
CA PHE A 4 -7.22 0.24 10.44
C PHE A 4 -6.07 0.43 9.43
N ILE A 5 -5.72 -0.64 8.72
CA ILE A 5 -4.70 -0.63 7.67
C ILE A 5 -5.21 0.22 6.49
N LEU A 6 -4.45 1.25 6.13
CA LEU A 6 -4.71 2.11 4.98
C LEU A 6 -3.95 1.64 3.75
N SER A 7 -2.70 1.22 3.94
CA SER A 7 -1.86 0.69 2.87
C SER A 7 -0.81 -0.25 3.45
N ASP A 8 -0.30 -1.12 2.58
CA ASP A 8 0.76 -2.07 2.87
C ASP A 8 1.83 -2.05 1.77
N ASN A 9 3.05 -2.40 2.13
CA ASN A 9 4.17 -2.54 1.21
C ASN A 9 5.13 -3.63 1.70
N VAL A 10 5.84 -4.24 0.77
CA VAL A 10 6.86 -5.26 1.04
C VAL A 10 8.21 -4.74 0.56
N PHE A 11 9.21 -4.83 1.43
CA PHE A 11 10.59 -4.44 1.13
C PHE A 11 11.53 -5.58 1.48
N ASP A 12 12.70 -5.59 0.86
CA ASP A 12 13.81 -6.43 1.31
C ASP A 12 14.73 -5.61 2.19
N GLY A 13 14.91 -6.05 3.43
CA GLY A 13 15.78 -5.45 4.43
C GLY A 13 16.98 -6.34 4.78
N PRO A 14 17.90 -5.85 5.63
CA PRO A 14 19.11 -6.58 6.01
C PRO A 14 18.83 -7.94 6.67
N GLN A 15 17.69 -8.07 7.35
CA GLN A 15 17.27 -9.28 8.07
C GLN A 15 16.35 -10.19 7.26
N GLY A 16 16.06 -9.87 6.00
CA GLY A 16 15.10 -10.58 5.17
C GLY A 16 13.95 -9.67 4.74
N THR A 17 12.78 -10.24 4.48
CA THR A 17 11.62 -9.45 4.04
C THR A 17 11.09 -8.59 5.18
N GLU A 18 10.73 -7.34 4.88
CA GLU A 18 10.07 -6.39 5.76
C GLU A 18 8.65 -6.08 5.26
N LEU A 19 7.66 -6.15 6.14
CA LEU A 19 6.27 -5.82 5.85
C LEU A 19 5.93 -4.50 6.51
N HIS A 20 5.55 -3.50 5.72
CA HIS A 20 5.22 -2.16 6.20
C HIS A 20 3.72 -1.95 6.07
N PHE A 21 3.06 -1.62 7.18
CA PHE A 21 1.63 -1.28 7.20
C PHE A 21 1.46 0.15 7.72
N TRP A 22 0.76 0.98 6.95
CA TRP A 22 0.29 2.28 7.41
C TRP A 22 -1.08 2.12 8.05
N VAL A 23 -1.22 2.61 9.28
CA VAL A 23 -2.39 2.37 10.11
C VAL A 23 -2.97 3.70 10.60
N LYS A 24 -4.27 3.88 10.40
CA LYS A 24 -5.06 4.91 11.09
C LYS A 24 -5.45 4.36 12.46
N SER A 25 -4.74 4.76 13.50
CA SER A 25 -5.04 4.36 14.88
C SER A 25 -5.98 5.34 15.58
N GLU A 26 -6.44 4.96 16.77
CA GLU A 26 -7.18 5.83 17.69
C GLU A 26 -6.41 7.12 18.04
N GLU A 27 -5.07 7.09 17.99
CA GLU A 27 -4.18 8.21 18.34
C GLU A 27 -3.56 8.88 17.10
N GLY A 28 -4.11 8.62 15.92
CA GLY A 28 -3.64 9.16 14.65
C GLY A 28 -2.84 8.16 13.80
N PRO A 29 -2.21 8.63 12.71
CA PRO A 29 -1.47 7.78 11.79
C PRO A 29 -0.18 7.24 12.43
N LEU A 30 0.13 5.98 12.14
CA LEU A 30 1.41 5.37 12.49
C LEU A 30 1.79 4.26 11.50
N LYS A 31 3.03 3.84 11.56
CA LYS A 31 3.59 2.76 10.74
C LYS A 31 3.90 1.53 11.60
N LEU A 32 3.48 0.36 11.14
CA LEU A 32 3.90 -0.92 11.69
C LEU A 32 4.91 -1.57 10.73
N ILE A 33 6.00 -2.09 11.28
CA ILE A 33 7.04 -2.78 10.51
C ILE A 33 7.24 -4.17 11.10
N PHE A 34 7.16 -5.20 10.27
CA PHE A 34 7.52 -6.58 10.63
C PHE A 34 8.77 -6.99 9.87
N THR A 35 9.82 -7.40 10.57
CA THR A 35 11.13 -7.69 9.99
C THR A 35 11.45 -9.18 10.04
N GLY A 36 12.24 -9.65 9.07
CA GLY A 36 12.72 -11.03 9.05
C GLY A 36 11.65 -12.04 8.64
N GLU A 37 10.61 -11.57 7.95
CA GLU A 37 9.59 -12.41 7.36
C GLU A 37 10.20 -13.24 6.23
N LYS A 38 9.71 -14.48 6.10
CA LYS A 38 10.20 -15.46 5.12
C LYS A 38 9.08 -15.82 4.16
N PRO A 39 9.05 -15.21 2.95
CA PRO A 39 8.09 -15.57 1.92
C PRO A 39 8.12 -17.07 1.64
N VAL A 40 6.95 -17.65 1.39
CA VAL A 40 6.80 -19.09 1.19
C VAL A 40 5.77 -19.39 0.11
N PHE A 41 6.08 -20.38 -0.71
CA PHE A 41 5.11 -21.07 -1.55
C PHE A 41 5.33 -22.58 -1.44
N PHE A 42 4.41 -23.36 -1.99
CA PHE A 42 4.45 -24.82 -1.86
C PHE A 42 4.68 -25.52 -3.19
N VAL A 43 5.27 -26.71 -3.11
CA VAL A 43 5.48 -27.64 -4.24
C VAL A 43 5.11 -29.05 -3.77
N GLU A 44 4.71 -29.94 -4.69
CA GLU A 44 4.56 -31.35 -4.33
C GLU A 44 5.90 -31.92 -3.83
N ASN A 45 5.87 -32.77 -2.80
CA ASN A 45 7.08 -33.29 -2.17
C ASN A 45 7.95 -34.14 -3.13
N ARG A 46 7.35 -34.70 -4.18
CA ARG A 46 8.02 -35.46 -5.24
C ARG A 46 8.60 -34.58 -6.36
N SER A 47 8.29 -33.28 -6.38
CA SER A 47 8.82 -32.38 -7.41
C SER A 47 10.33 -32.24 -7.24
N GLU A 48 11.06 -32.51 -8.31
CA GLU A 48 12.51 -32.32 -8.38
C GLU A 48 12.83 -31.08 -9.22
N PHE A 49 13.71 -30.23 -8.71
CA PHE A 49 14.14 -29.01 -9.37
C PHE A 49 15.51 -28.58 -8.82
N PRO A 50 16.30 -27.82 -9.59
CA PRO A 50 17.59 -27.31 -9.12
C PRO A 50 17.40 -26.37 -7.92
N SER A 51 18.45 -26.21 -7.12
CA SER A 51 18.44 -25.27 -6.01
C SER A 51 17.96 -23.87 -6.44
N LEU A 52 17.14 -23.26 -5.58
CA LEU A 52 16.62 -21.91 -5.75
C LEU A 52 17.41 -20.94 -4.86
N PRO A 53 17.59 -19.68 -5.29
CA PRO A 53 18.38 -18.70 -4.57
C PRO A 53 17.82 -18.47 -3.15
N SER A 54 18.71 -18.38 -2.16
CA SER A 54 18.39 -18.03 -0.77
C SER A 54 17.16 -18.72 -0.20
N SER A 55 16.99 -20.01 -0.53
CA SER A 55 15.79 -20.78 -0.22
C SER A 55 16.06 -22.00 0.67
N GLN A 56 15.05 -22.43 1.41
CA GLN A 56 15.05 -23.66 2.17
C GLN A 56 13.75 -24.42 1.93
N ARG A 57 13.88 -25.67 1.48
CA ARG A 57 12.76 -26.61 1.37
C ARG A 57 12.52 -27.31 2.71
N LYS A 58 11.27 -27.36 3.16
CA LYS A 58 10.87 -28.03 4.41
C LYS A 58 9.62 -28.90 4.20
N PRO A 59 9.62 -30.16 4.67
CA PRO A 59 8.40 -30.95 4.80
C PRO A 59 7.47 -30.34 5.85
N LEU A 60 6.18 -30.20 5.53
CA LEU A 60 5.20 -29.52 6.40
C LEU A 60 4.04 -30.41 6.88
N GLY A 61 3.95 -31.65 6.41
CA GLY A 61 2.80 -32.52 6.69
C GLY A 61 1.47 -32.01 6.11
N LEU A 62 1.53 -31.02 5.22
CA LEU A 62 0.39 -30.47 4.50
C LEU A 62 0.10 -31.24 3.22
N LYS A 63 -1.12 -31.11 2.72
CA LYS A 63 -1.55 -31.69 1.44
C LYS A 63 -2.13 -30.60 0.54
N GLY A 64 -1.83 -30.68 -0.75
CA GLY A 64 -2.51 -29.88 -1.76
C GLY A 64 -3.95 -30.36 -2.00
N PHE A 65 -4.71 -29.61 -2.80
CA PHE A 65 -6.11 -29.93 -3.14
C PHE A 65 -6.30 -31.32 -3.78
N ASN A 66 -5.28 -31.83 -4.48
CA ASN A 66 -5.29 -33.16 -5.06
C ASN A 66 -4.94 -34.28 -4.05
N GLY A 67 -4.76 -33.95 -2.78
CA GLY A 67 -4.37 -34.89 -1.72
C GLY A 67 -2.88 -35.24 -1.68
N ALA A 68 -2.07 -34.72 -2.62
CA ALA A 68 -0.63 -34.96 -2.63
C ALA A 68 0.06 -34.19 -1.50
N ALA A 69 1.08 -34.80 -0.88
CA ALA A 69 1.88 -34.13 0.13
C ALA A 69 2.70 -32.99 -0.49
N VAL A 70 2.80 -31.87 0.22
CA VAL A 70 3.54 -30.69 -0.23
C VAL A 70 4.64 -30.30 0.75
N ASP A 71 5.71 -29.73 0.20
CA ASP A 71 6.78 -29.09 0.94
C ASP A 71 6.67 -27.56 0.79
N GLY A 72 7.04 -26.83 1.84
CA GLY A 72 7.19 -25.38 1.79
C GLY A 72 8.58 -24.99 1.33
N ILE A 73 8.64 -24.03 0.40
CA ILE A 73 9.87 -23.40 -0.05
C ILE A 73 9.94 -22.01 0.55
N TYR A 74 10.75 -21.86 1.60
CA TYR A 74 10.94 -20.62 2.33
C TYR A 74 12.10 -19.83 1.76
N PHE A 75 11.90 -18.54 1.49
CA PHE A 75 12.93 -17.65 0.98
C PHE A 75 13.39 -16.69 2.07
N LYS A 76 14.65 -16.28 1.99
CA LYS A 76 15.21 -15.25 2.87
C LYS A 76 14.57 -13.87 2.63
N ASP A 77 14.35 -13.55 1.36
CA ASP A 77 13.93 -12.24 0.87
C ASP A 77 12.93 -12.39 -0.28
N TYR A 78 12.17 -11.34 -0.55
CA TYR A 78 11.07 -11.32 -1.51
C TYR A 78 11.57 -11.35 -2.96
N GLN A 79 12.70 -10.71 -3.26
CA GLN A 79 13.33 -10.86 -4.58
C GLN A 79 13.67 -12.31 -4.90
N SER A 80 14.27 -13.05 -3.96
CA SER A 80 14.56 -14.48 -4.16
C SER A 80 13.28 -15.32 -4.31
N PHE A 81 12.20 -14.97 -3.61
CA PHE A 81 10.89 -15.61 -3.79
C PHE A 81 10.37 -15.44 -5.22
N LEU A 82 10.39 -14.21 -5.76
CA LEU A 82 9.94 -13.93 -7.13
C LEU A 82 10.79 -14.69 -8.16
N GLN A 83 12.11 -14.65 -8.01
CA GLN A 83 13.03 -15.40 -8.88
C GLN A 83 12.79 -16.92 -8.80
N GLY A 84 12.55 -17.43 -7.59
CA GLY A 84 12.25 -18.83 -7.36
C GLY A 84 10.94 -19.26 -8.02
N ARG A 85 9.89 -18.46 -7.88
CA ARG A 85 8.58 -18.66 -8.54
C ARG A 85 8.74 -18.72 -10.05
N ASP A 86 9.37 -17.70 -10.64
CA ASP A 86 9.49 -17.58 -12.09
C ASP A 86 10.37 -18.70 -12.67
N LYS A 87 11.44 -19.08 -11.97
CA LYS A 87 12.30 -20.20 -12.35
C LYS A 87 11.53 -21.53 -12.36
N LEU A 88 10.71 -21.80 -11.35
CA LEU A 88 9.91 -23.03 -11.31
C LEU A 88 8.81 -23.03 -12.38
N ALA A 89 8.17 -21.89 -12.62
CA ALA A 89 7.20 -21.74 -13.70
C ALA A 89 7.83 -22.06 -15.07
N ASN A 90 9.03 -21.54 -15.35
CA ASN A 90 9.77 -21.82 -16.59
C ASN A 90 10.16 -23.30 -16.75
N LEU A 91 10.34 -24.02 -15.64
CA LEU A 91 10.62 -25.46 -15.64
C LEU A 91 9.35 -26.32 -15.72
N GLY A 92 8.15 -25.71 -15.77
CA GLY A 92 6.88 -26.43 -15.73
C GLY A 92 6.59 -27.09 -14.38
N VAL A 93 7.29 -26.69 -13.31
CA VAL A 93 7.06 -27.21 -11.97
C VAL A 93 5.85 -26.49 -11.38
N ARG A 94 4.81 -27.27 -11.06
CA ARG A 94 3.63 -26.74 -10.40
C ARG A 94 3.97 -26.20 -9.01
N THR A 95 3.61 -24.95 -8.76
CA THR A 95 3.65 -24.32 -7.45
C THR A 95 2.23 -24.08 -6.94
N PHE A 96 2.09 -23.95 -5.62
CA PHE A 96 0.84 -23.57 -4.97
C PHE A 96 1.08 -22.32 -4.12
N GLU A 97 0.13 -21.40 -4.20
CA GLU A 97 0.12 -20.14 -3.43
C GLU A 97 1.37 -19.27 -3.63
N SER A 98 2.02 -19.40 -4.79
CA SER A 98 3.18 -18.59 -5.18
C SER A 98 2.81 -17.19 -5.70
N ASP A 99 1.52 -16.96 -5.88
CA ASP A 99 0.88 -15.68 -6.20
C ASP A 99 0.50 -14.86 -4.96
N ILE A 100 0.53 -15.47 -3.77
CA ILE A 100 0.20 -14.77 -2.51
C ILE A 100 1.39 -13.92 -2.06
N ARG A 101 1.18 -12.60 -1.95
CA ARG A 101 2.21 -11.67 -1.47
C ARG A 101 2.47 -11.86 0.04
N PRO A 102 3.69 -11.56 0.54
CA PRO A 102 4.03 -11.75 1.96
C PRO A 102 3.16 -11.00 2.97
N ASN A 103 2.74 -9.77 2.66
CA ASN A 103 1.78 -8.98 3.44
C ASN A 103 0.39 -9.64 3.47
N ASP A 104 -0.11 -10.09 2.32
CA ASP A 104 -1.42 -10.76 2.24
C ASP A 104 -1.41 -12.06 3.04
N ARG A 105 -0.34 -12.85 2.92
CA ARG A 105 -0.08 -14.05 3.74
C ARG A 105 -0.14 -13.72 5.23
N PHE A 106 0.61 -12.71 5.66
CA PHE A 106 0.73 -12.30 7.06
C PHE A 106 -0.62 -11.95 7.66
N LEU A 107 -1.46 -11.20 6.93
CA LEU A 107 -2.79 -10.80 7.36
C LEU A 107 -3.78 -11.96 7.33
N MET A 108 -3.77 -12.76 6.26
CA MET A 108 -4.66 -13.91 6.05
C MET A 108 -4.51 -14.94 7.17
N GLU A 109 -3.27 -15.31 7.52
CA GLU A 109 -2.99 -16.28 8.59
C GLU A 109 -3.44 -15.81 9.99
N ARG A 110 -3.66 -14.49 10.14
CA ARG A 110 -4.14 -13.86 11.38
C ARG A 110 -5.60 -13.42 11.31
N PHE A 111 -6.29 -13.73 10.21
CA PHE A 111 -7.68 -13.34 9.94
C PHE A 111 -7.91 -11.82 10.00
N ILE A 112 -6.92 -11.02 9.60
CA ILE A 112 -6.99 -9.55 9.60
C ILE A 112 -7.45 -9.08 8.21
N ASN A 113 -8.59 -8.38 8.16
CA ASN A 113 -9.19 -7.87 6.92
C ASN A 113 -9.21 -6.32 6.85
N GLY A 114 -8.29 -5.67 7.57
CA GLY A 114 -8.18 -4.22 7.65
C GLY A 114 -7.98 -3.74 9.09
N SER A 115 -8.90 -4.08 9.99
CA SER A 115 -8.83 -3.69 11.40
C SER A 115 -7.94 -4.63 12.22
N LEU A 116 -7.05 -4.06 13.04
CA LEU A 116 -6.24 -4.82 13.97
C LEU A 116 -6.06 -4.12 15.33
N GLU A 117 -5.83 -4.92 16.36
CA GLU A 117 -5.28 -4.45 17.62
C GLU A 117 -3.80 -4.80 17.65
N PHE A 118 -2.97 -3.84 18.07
CA PHE A 118 -1.53 -3.99 18.13
C PHE A 118 -0.93 -3.43 19.42
N ALA A 119 0.17 -4.05 19.85
CA ALA A 119 0.92 -3.68 21.04
C ALA A 119 2.43 -3.76 20.77
N GLY A 120 3.16 -2.70 21.13
CA GLY A 120 4.61 -2.61 20.99
C GLY A 120 5.11 -1.23 21.38
N LYS A 121 6.44 -1.05 21.37
CA LYS A 121 7.07 0.21 21.71
C LYS A 121 6.96 1.20 20.55
N VAL A 122 6.28 2.33 20.77
CA VAL A 122 6.24 3.45 19.84
C VAL A 122 7.61 4.12 19.79
N GLN A 123 8.09 4.35 18.58
CA GLN A 123 9.33 5.05 18.27
C GLN A 123 9.02 6.12 17.23
N GLU A 124 9.84 7.16 17.16
CA GLU A 124 9.73 8.18 16.13
C GLU A 124 10.91 8.04 15.18
N ILE A 125 10.63 7.75 13.91
CA ILE A 125 11.63 7.55 12.87
C ILE A 125 11.31 8.52 11.73
N SER A 126 12.20 9.47 11.47
CA SER A 126 11.99 10.52 10.46
C SER A 126 10.65 11.27 10.62
N GLY A 127 10.28 11.60 11.87
CA GLY A 127 9.01 12.28 12.18
C GLY A 127 7.75 11.41 12.10
N ILE A 128 7.91 10.10 11.91
CA ILE A 128 6.79 9.15 11.79
C ILE A 128 6.77 8.24 13.02
N LYS A 129 5.63 8.20 13.71
CA LYS A 129 5.35 7.20 14.75
C LYS A 129 5.39 5.80 14.15
N THR A 130 6.31 4.97 14.63
CA THR A 130 6.59 3.64 14.10
C THR A 130 6.68 2.62 15.23
N ILE A 131 6.13 1.43 15.02
CA ILE A 131 6.29 0.28 15.91
C ILE A 131 6.90 -0.87 15.10
N ILE A 132 8.04 -1.37 15.57
CA ILE A 132 8.76 -2.47 14.94
C ILE A 132 8.42 -3.76 15.68
N ASN A 133 8.06 -4.81 14.92
CA ASN A 133 7.64 -6.13 15.38
C ASN A 133 6.57 -6.10 16.49
N PRO A 134 5.45 -5.36 16.32
CA PRO A 134 4.36 -5.39 17.29
C PRO A 134 3.71 -6.77 17.36
N GLN A 135 3.11 -7.08 18.51
CA GLN A 135 2.12 -8.15 18.58
C GLN A 135 0.81 -7.64 17.97
N VAL A 136 0.18 -8.44 17.11
CA VAL A 136 -1.07 -8.06 16.42
C VAL A 136 -2.10 -9.17 16.45
N LYS A 137 -3.38 -8.77 16.45
CA LYS A 137 -4.53 -9.67 16.30
C LYS A 137 -5.68 -8.96 15.60
N LYS A 138 -6.58 -9.74 15.00
CA LYS A 138 -7.86 -9.24 14.48
C LYS A 138 -8.61 -8.46 15.56
N CYS A 139 -9.23 -7.35 15.18
CA CYS A 139 -10.19 -6.63 16.00
C CYS A 139 -11.36 -6.12 15.17
N GLU A 140 -12.36 -5.56 15.83
CA GLU A 140 -13.40 -4.74 15.20
C GLU A 140 -13.13 -3.27 15.52
N TYR A 141 -12.78 -2.51 14.49
CA TYR A 141 -12.49 -1.08 14.59
C TYR A 141 -12.64 -0.43 13.22
N ILE A 142 -13.50 0.58 13.11
CA ILE A 142 -13.65 1.37 11.89
C ILE A 142 -13.41 2.83 12.29
N PRO A 143 -12.27 3.45 11.89
CA PRO A 143 -12.03 4.84 12.16
C PRO A 143 -12.98 5.70 11.31
N PRO A 144 -13.26 6.95 11.71
CA PRO A 144 -13.86 7.89 10.77
C PRO A 144 -12.90 8.11 9.60
N PHE A 145 -13.41 8.34 8.40
CA PHE A 145 -12.61 8.64 7.22
C PHE A 145 -12.98 10.01 6.67
N SER A 146 -11.99 10.70 6.12
CA SER A 146 -12.19 11.81 5.21
C SER A 146 -11.94 11.31 3.80
N ILE A 147 -12.89 11.60 2.92
CA ILE A 147 -12.86 11.23 1.50
C ILE A 147 -12.62 12.50 0.70
N MET A 148 -11.79 12.41 -0.33
CA MET A 148 -11.56 13.48 -1.30
C MET A 148 -11.79 12.92 -2.70
N SER A 149 -12.77 13.49 -3.40
CA SER A 149 -13.00 13.28 -4.82
C SER A 149 -12.24 14.34 -5.60
N LEU A 150 -11.48 13.91 -6.61
CA LEU A 150 -10.77 14.80 -7.52
C LEU A 150 -11.20 14.52 -8.95
N ASP A 151 -11.44 15.59 -9.70
CA ASP A 151 -11.75 15.53 -11.12
C ASP A 151 -10.82 16.46 -11.89
N ILE A 152 -10.19 15.97 -12.95
CA ILE A 152 -9.17 16.71 -13.69
C ILE A 152 -9.57 16.75 -15.15
N GLU A 153 -9.69 17.96 -15.68
CA GLU A 153 -10.07 18.20 -17.07
C GLU A 153 -8.86 18.74 -17.84
N THR A 154 -8.60 18.15 -19.02
CA THR A 154 -7.45 18.50 -19.87
C THR A 154 -7.84 18.64 -21.34
N SER A 155 -7.01 19.33 -22.12
CA SER A 155 -7.12 19.35 -23.58
C SER A 155 -6.76 17.98 -24.19
N LEU A 156 -7.04 17.81 -25.48
CA LEU A 156 -6.53 16.66 -26.26
C LEU A 156 -5.00 16.65 -26.37
N GLY A 157 -4.36 17.79 -26.13
CA GLY A 157 -2.90 17.97 -26.07
C GLY A 157 -2.29 17.83 -24.67
N ASN A 158 -3.09 17.41 -23.67
CA ASN A 158 -2.72 17.32 -22.24
C ASN A 158 -2.51 18.66 -21.52
N ASP A 159 -2.99 19.79 -22.05
CA ASP A 159 -2.98 21.05 -21.30
C ASP A 159 -4.01 20.99 -20.18
N LEU A 160 -3.66 21.39 -18.95
CA LEU A 160 -4.61 21.40 -17.83
C LEU A 160 -5.66 22.50 -17.98
N TYR A 161 -6.94 22.16 -17.91
CA TYR A 161 -8.03 23.13 -17.84
C TYR A 161 -8.47 23.40 -16.40
N SER A 162 -8.75 22.35 -15.63
CA SER A 162 -9.21 22.53 -14.26
C SER A 162 -8.99 21.30 -13.38
N ILE A 163 -8.99 21.54 -12.07
CA ILE A 163 -9.05 20.53 -11.02
C ILE A 163 -10.26 20.82 -10.14
N GLY A 164 -11.27 19.96 -10.19
CA GLY A 164 -12.39 19.91 -9.25
C GLY A 164 -12.01 19.13 -7.99
N ILE A 165 -12.33 19.69 -6.82
CA ILE A 165 -12.03 19.12 -5.51
C ILE A 165 -13.31 19.10 -4.70
N HIS A 166 -13.67 17.92 -4.18
CA HIS A 166 -14.73 17.77 -3.19
C HIS A 166 -14.26 16.85 -2.06
N GLN A 167 -14.00 17.42 -0.88
CA GLN A 167 -13.64 16.70 0.33
C GLN A 167 -14.83 16.68 1.29
N ARG A 168 -15.08 15.51 1.87
CA ARG A 168 -16.05 15.33 2.95
C ARG A 168 -15.52 14.38 4.02
N GLY A 169 -15.65 14.77 5.28
CA GLY A 169 -15.32 13.90 6.42
C GLY A 169 -14.94 14.68 7.67
N ASP A 170 -14.95 14.02 8.82
CA ASP A 170 -14.63 14.61 10.12
C ASP A 170 -15.41 15.91 10.44
N GLY A 171 -16.65 16.01 9.93
CA GLY A 171 -17.54 17.16 10.13
C GLY A 171 -17.26 18.37 9.22
N ASN A 172 -16.27 18.29 8.34
CA ASN A 172 -15.92 19.37 7.41
C ASN A 172 -16.23 18.99 5.96
N GLU A 173 -16.56 20.01 5.16
CA GLU A 173 -16.73 19.92 3.72
C GLU A 173 -15.88 21.00 3.05
N TYR A 174 -15.15 20.62 2.01
CA TYR A 174 -14.39 21.54 1.18
C TYR A 174 -14.74 21.28 -0.28
N LYS A 175 -15.10 22.33 -1.01
CA LYS A 175 -15.47 22.25 -2.41
C LYS A 175 -14.83 23.41 -3.16
N LYS A 176 -14.02 23.10 -4.18
CA LYS A 176 -13.42 24.10 -5.06
C LYS A 176 -13.17 23.55 -6.45
N VAL A 177 -13.25 24.42 -7.45
CA VAL A 177 -12.74 24.19 -8.80
C VAL A 177 -11.60 25.18 -9.01
N TYR A 178 -10.42 24.65 -9.31
CA TYR A 178 -9.29 25.47 -9.75
C TYR A 178 -9.25 25.44 -11.27
N MET A 179 -9.22 26.60 -11.92
CA MET A 179 -9.37 26.72 -13.38
C MET A 179 -8.26 27.58 -13.99
N VAL A 180 -7.71 27.15 -15.13
CA VAL A 180 -6.77 27.97 -15.90
C VAL A 180 -7.56 29.02 -16.68
N GLY A 181 -7.24 30.30 -16.46
CA GLY A 181 -7.91 31.42 -17.10
C GLY A 181 -7.64 32.75 -16.38
N GLU A 182 -8.09 33.84 -16.99
CA GLU A 182 -7.88 35.21 -16.49
C GLU A 182 -9.18 35.88 -15.99
N LEU A 183 -10.18 35.07 -15.61
CA LEU A 183 -11.45 35.57 -15.06
C LEU A 183 -11.34 35.86 -13.56
N GLU A 184 -12.33 36.57 -13.01
CA GLU A 184 -12.43 36.82 -11.57
C GLU A 184 -12.89 35.58 -10.82
N ASP A 185 -12.34 35.38 -9.61
CA ASP A 185 -12.72 34.30 -8.71
C ASP A 185 -14.20 34.36 -8.34
N GLN A 186 -14.78 33.18 -8.14
CA GLN A 186 -16.16 32.99 -7.67
C GLN A 186 -16.16 32.18 -6.36
N GLU A 187 -17.33 32.05 -5.75
CA GLU A 187 -17.50 31.37 -4.45
C GLU A 187 -16.85 29.98 -4.43
N ASP A 188 -17.07 29.17 -5.47
CA ASP A 188 -16.53 27.81 -5.60
C ASP A 188 -15.41 27.68 -6.64
N VAL A 189 -15.04 28.75 -7.35
CA VAL A 189 -14.07 28.70 -8.46
C VAL A 189 -12.92 29.68 -8.24
N GLU A 190 -11.68 29.22 -8.38
CA GLU A 190 -10.48 30.07 -8.32
C GLU A 190 -9.74 29.99 -9.66
N PHE A 191 -9.43 31.14 -10.27
CA PHE A 191 -8.78 31.23 -11.57
C PHE A 191 -7.26 31.46 -11.43
N PHE A 192 -6.48 30.78 -12.28
CA PHE A 192 -5.04 30.85 -12.31
C PHE A 192 -4.56 31.17 -13.73
N ARG A 193 -3.57 32.06 -13.86
CA ARG A 193 -3.10 32.47 -15.19
C ARG A 193 -2.39 31.35 -15.94
N THR A 194 -1.81 30.42 -15.19
CA THR A 194 -1.06 29.29 -15.75
C THR A 194 -1.39 27.99 -15.03
N GLU A 195 -1.21 26.88 -15.76
CA GLU A 195 -1.25 25.52 -15.20
C GLU A 195 -0.32 25.37 -13.99
N LYS A 196 0.88 25.96 -14.06
CA LYS A 196 1.86 25.88 -12.96
C LYS A 196 1.33 26.49 -11.66
N GLU A 197 0.71 27.66 -11.75
CA GLU A 197 0.13 28.34 -10.59
C GLU A 197 -1.00 27.51 -9.97
N LEU A 198 -1.86 26.96 -10.82
CA LEU A 198 -2.94 26.06 -10.44
C LEU A 198 -2.40 24.85 -9.68
N LEU A 199 -1.43 24.13 -10.26
CA LEU A 199 -0.83 22.93 -9.66
C LEU A 199 -0.16 23.24 -8.32
N VAL A 200 0.56 24.37 -8.21
CA VAL A 200 1.17 24.78 -6.94
C VAL A 200 0.12 25.05 -5.87
N LYS A 201 -0.98 25.73 -6.23
CA LYS A 201 -2.10 25.92 -5.30
C LYS A 201 -2.69 24.59 -4.88
N PHE A 202 -3.02 23.72 -5.84
CA PHE A 202 -3.56 22.39 -5.61
C PHE A 202 -2.71 21.59 -4.63
N LEU A 203 -1.39 21.49 -4.87
CA LEU A 203 -0.49 20.74 -3.99
C LEU A 203 -0.44 21.30 -2.57
N ARG A 204 -0.47 22.64 -2.41
CA ARG A 204 -0.52 23.27 -1.08
C ARG A 204 -1.83 22.97 -0.35
N THR A 205 -2.97 23.11 -1.04
CA THR A 205 -4.28 22.80 -0.45
C THR A 205 -4.35 21.31 -0.09
N PHE A 206 -3.87 20.43 -0.97
CA PHE A 206 -3.85 18.99 -0.77
C PHE A 206 -3.06 18.59 0.48
N GLN A 207 -1.86 19.17 0.68
CA GLN A 207 -1.04 18.91 1.88
C GLN A 207 -1.71 19.33 3.19
N VAL A 208 -2.50 20.41 3.17
CA VAL A 208 -3.25 20.86 4.35
C VAL A 208 -4.45 19.96 4.63
N MET A 209 -5.16 19.53 3.57
CA MET A 209 -6.36 18.69 3.70
C MET A 209 -6.05 17.24 4.10
N ILE A 210 -4.89 16.73 3.70
CA ILE A 210 -4.42 15.37 4.02
C ILE A 210 -3.06 15.48 4.72
N PRO A 211 -3.02 15.76 6.04
CA PRO A 211 -1.77 15.90 6.80
C PRO A 211 -1.04 14.56 7.05
N ILE A 212 -1.24 13.56 6.19
CA ILE A 212 -0.48 12.32 6.17
C ILE A 212 0.45 12.40 4.96
N SER A 213 1.75 12.47 5.23
CA SER A 213 2.83 12.26 4.26
C SER A 213 2.41 11.28 3.16
N LEU A 214 2.63 11.66 1.90
CA LEU A 214 2.27 11.00 0.62
C LEU A 214 2.84 9.56 0.44
N SER A 215 2.97 8.79 1.52
CA SER A 215 3.30 7.37 1.53
C SER A 215 2.26 6.50 2.26
N GLY A 216 1.23 7.09 2.89
CA GLY A 216 0.24 6.38 3.71
C GLY A 216 -1.22 6.62 3.29
N GLY A 217 -1.67 5.84 2.30
CA GLY A 217 -3.08 5.49 2.06
C GLY A 217 -4.14 6.58 2.24
N THR A 218 -4.27 7.47 1.26
CA THR A 218 -5.56 8.10 0.95
C THR A 218 -6.20 7.33 -0.20
N SER A 219 -7.47 6.96 -0.09
CA SER A 219 -8.23 6.50 -1.26
C SER A 219 -8.52 7.74 -2.12
N LEU A 220 -7.61 8.03 -3.04
CA LEU A 220 -7.86 8.95 -4.14
C LEU A 220 -8.63 8.18 -5.22
N ASP A 221 -9.90 8.52 -5.41
CA ASP A 221 -10.64 8.11 -6.60
C ASP A 221 -10.31 9.12 -7.69
N LEU A 222 -9.41 8.74 -8.60
CA LEU A 222 -8.96 9.55 -9.74
C LEU A 222 -9.66 9.05 -10.99
N THR A 223 -10.44 9.92 -11.63
CA THR A 223 -11.23 9.60 -12.83
C THR A 223 -10.39 9.46 -14.11
N SER A 224 -9.11 9.86 -14.11
CA SER A 224 -8.24 9.79 -15.29
C SER A 224 -6.94 8.99 -15.06
N SER A 225 -6.63 8.10 -16.02
CA SER A 225 -5.58 7.08 -15.95
C SER A 225 -4.14 7.60 -16.16
N SER A 226 -3.93 8.89 -16.43
CA SER A 226 -2.64 9.42 -16.91
C SER A 226 -1.68 9.91 -15.83
N TRP A 227 -2.10 10.01 -14.56
CA TRP A 227 -1.31 10.72 -13.53
C TRP A 227 -0.68 9.84 -12.44
N ARG A 228 -0.82 8.51 -12.48
CA ARG A 228 -0.13 7.61 -11.54
C ARG A 228 1.41 7.72 -11.60
N GLU A 229 1.99 8.25 -12.67
CA GLU A 229 3.46 8.34 -12.83
C GLU A 229 4.04 9.69 -12.37
N SER A 230 3.34 10.82 -12.58
CA SER A 230 3.92 12.15 -12.33
C SER A 230 3.94 12.57 -10.86
N VAL A 231 2.99 12.11 -10.05
CA VAL A 231 2.94 12.44 -8.60
C VAL A 231 4.06 11.72 -7.83
N PHE A 232 4.52 10.57 -8.30
CA PHE A 232 5.59 9.78 -7.67
C PHE A 232 7.00 10.17 -8.14
N SER A 233 7.15 10.98 -9.20
CA SER A 233 8.46 11.37 -9.74
C SER A 233 8.97 12.74 -9.26
N MET A 234 8.21 13.46 -8.43
CA MET A 234 8.60 14.76 -7.86
C MET A 234 8.95 14.69 -6.35
N GLY A 235 9.13 13.48 -5.82
CA GLY A 235 9.67 13.23 -4.47
C GLY A 235 11.17 12.97 -4.47
#